data_AF-A0A1H6JRT9-F1
#
_entry.id   AF-A0A1H6JRT9-F1
#
_cell.length_a   1.000
_cell.length_b   1.000
_cell.length_c   1.000
_cell.angle_alpha   90.00
_cell.angle_beta   90.00
_cell.angle_gamma   90.00
#
_symmetry.space_group_name_H-M   'P 1'
#
loop_
_entity.id
_entity.type
_entity.pdbx_description
1 polymer ?
#
loop_
_entity_poly.entity_id
_entity_poly.type
_entity_poly.pdbx_seq_one_letter_code
_entity_poly.pdbx_strand_id
1 'polypeptide(L)'
;MDFQAFADSIPTATCIISVDKYENGSYGNIRIVTGNRPYLDSIERPAQNVEMLTRKFVPNSEYTNYLNRDLNFEDSVYRAAIQKKCIHAYAHPARFDVWFNMSFLPLCPDNGNTCYCAYIMEINFKPDAKRMSNISSEIATAVLETCIKLRSVENFQETMDSICKDILDLCDSEHCCILMMDTEKRKCSVLCEALSNNTKLVSMNEYLDDFYDIAETWKDTIAGSNCLIVKNEHDMEVVKERNPVWHESITSAGGKTIVLFPLEFKGELLGYIWAINFSADVADTIKETLELTSFILASELYSYRMMDKLHILSSTDMLTGVMNRNEMNNYIDALIKKCSKKSVGVIFADLNGLKSVNDDIGHEAGDKLLKDAASALRDVFAVHEIFRAGGDEFTVILINVTQDELNEKVEKLRTVSKNYNDLVFAIGASYESDAVNVRTALQNADKLMYEDKKRYYDLHPEKKRGVIDKRNG
;
A
#
# COMPACT_ATOMS: atom_id res chain seq x y z
N MET A 1 39.45 -33.71 4.40
CA MET A 1 39.46 -32.68 3.33
C MET A 1 40.12 -31.45 3.91
N ASP A 2 41.10 -30.86 3.24
CA ASP A 2 41.69 -29.59 3.67
C ASP A 2 40.78 -28.44 3.20
N PHE A 3 40.01 -27.87 4.12
CA PHE A 3 39.04 -26.83 3.81
C PHE A 3 39.70 -25.50 3.42
N GLN A 4 40.87 -25.18 4.00
CA GLN A 4 41.57 -23.94 3.67
C GLN A 4 42.11 -24.02 2.26
N ALA A 5 42.79 -25.11 1.92
CA ALA A 5 43.32 -25.33 0.58
C ALA A 5 42.21 -25.35 -0.48
N PHE A 6 41.03 -25.92 -0.16
CA PHE A 6 39.87 -25.87 -1.04
C PHE A 6 39.38 -24.43 -1.28
N ALA A 7 39.17 -23.65 -0.21
CA ALA A 7 38.70 -22.27 -0.33
C ALA A 7 39.69 -21.41 -1.12
N ASP A 8 40.99 -21.53 -0.84
CA ASP A 8 42.05 -20.78 -1.52
C ASP A 8 42.24 -21.19 -2.99
N SER A 9 41.80 -22.40 -3.38
CA SER A 9 41.83 -22.84 -4.78
C SER A 9 40.80 -22.14 -5.67
N ILE A 10 39.79 -21.49 -5.07
CA ILE A 10 38.74 -20.76 -5.79
C ILE A 10 39.08 -19.26 -5.74
N PRO A 11 39.20 -18.57 -6.89
CA PRO A 11 39.61 -17.16 -6.93
C PRO A 11 38.49 -16.20 -6.46
N THR A 12 37.23 -16.61 -6.59
CA THR A 12 36.05 -15.85 -6.16
C THR A 12 35.88 -15.96 -4.64
N ALA A 13 35.27 -14.96 -3.99
CA ALA A 13 35.02 -14.98 -2.54
C ALA A 13 34.29 -16.27 -2.13
N THR A 14 35.00 -17.12 -1.38
CA THR A 14 34.56 -18.47 -1.01
C THR A 14 34.84 -18.74 0.46
N CYS A 15 33.85 -19.30 1.15
CA CYS A 15 34.03 -19.86 2.49
C CYS A 15 33.49 -21.28 2.60
N ILE A 16 33.96 -22.00 3.61
CA ILE A 16 33.42 -23.29 4.01
C ILE A 16 32.51 -23.09 5.20
N ILE A 17 31.28 -23.58 5.07
CA ILE A 17 30.26 -23.53 6.10
C ILE A 17 30.06 -24.94 6.65
N SER A 18 29.97 -25.04 7.97
CA SER A 18 29.51 -26.25 8.65
C SER A 18 28.13 -26.02 9.25
N VAL A 19 27.30 -27.05 9.23
CA VAL A 19 25.98 -27.07 9.88
C VAL A 19 25.82 -28.36 10.68
N ASP A 20 25.31 -28.23 11.90
CA ASP A 20 24.98 -29.39 12.74
C ASP A 20 23.66 -30.00 12.26
N LYS A 21 23.62 -31.32 12.07
CA LYS A 21 22.42 -32.08 11.68
C LYS A 21 21.83 -32.78 12.90
N TYR A 22 20.54 -32.58 13.15
CA TYR A 22 19.80 -33.28 14.19
C TYR A 22 19.03 -34.48 13.63
N GLU A 23 18.74 -35.48 14.48
CA GLU A 23 18.09 -36.74 14.07
C GLU A 23 16.64 -36.53 13.58
N ASN A 24 15.97 -35.48 14.06
CA ASN A 24 14.62 -35.10 13.64
C ASN A 24 14.56 -34.42 12.25
N GLY A 25 15.68 -34.30 11.55
CA GLY A 25 15.76 -33.65 10.24
C GLY A 25 15.89 -32.12 10.29
N SER A 26 15.91 -31.51 11.48
CA SER A 26 16.25 -30.09 11.66
C SER A 26 17.78 -29.88 11.70
N TYR A 27 18.20 -28.62 11.75
CA TYR A 27 19.61 -28.23 11.81
C TYR A 27 19.91 -27.36 13.03
N GLY A 28 21.17 -27.38 13.45
CA GLY A 28 21.71 -26.59 14.55
C GLY A 28 22.61 -25.47 14.05
N ASN A 29 23.66 -25.18 14.82
CA ASN A 29 24.50 -24.02 14.59
C ASN A 29 25.17 -24.06 13.22
N ILE A 30 25.15 -22.91 12.53
CA ILE A 30 25.81 -22.69 11.26
C ILE A 30 27.06 -21.86 11.50
N ARG A 31 28.22 -22.40 11.12
CA ARG A 31 29.54 -21.80 11.39
C ARG A 31 30.31 -21.58 10.12
N ILE A 32 31.02 -20.45 10.04
CA ILE A 32 32.00 -20.20 8.98
C ILE A 32 33.31 -20.82 9.44
N VAL A 33 33.66 -21.98 8.88
CA VAL A 33 34.84 -22.77 9.25
C VAL A 33 36.10 -22.02 8.83
N THR A 34 36.16 -21.62 7.57
CA THR A 34 37.23 -20.80 7.01
C THR A 34 36.80 -20.12 5.71
N GLY A 35 37.60 -19.20 5.17
CA GLY A 35 37.40 -18.61 3.86
C GLY A 35 38.71 -18.15 3.21
N ASN A 36 38.63 -17.92 1.91
CA ASN A 36 39.74 -17.37 1.15
C ASN A 36 39.86 -15.84 1.36
N ARG A 37 40.96 -15.25 0.91
CA ARG A 37 41.21 -13.81 1.14
C ARG A 37 40.07 -12.90 0.65
N PRO A 38 39.51 -13.06 -0.56
CA PRO A 38 38.38 -12.24 -1.01
C PRO A 38 37.14 -12.35 -0.12
N TYR A 39 36.84 -13.54 0.43
CA TYR A 39 35.75 -13.68 1.39
C TYR A 39 36.04 -12.99 2.72
N LEU A 40 37.24 -13.18 3.26
CA LEU A 40 37.63 -12.53 4.52
C LEU A 40 37.62 -11.00 4.39
N ASP A 41 38.06 -10.46 3.25
CA ASP A 41 38.00 -9.03 2.96
C ASP A 41 36.55 -8.51 2.95
N SER A 42 35.55 -9.33 2.56
CA SER A 42 34.14 -8.92 2.64
C SER A 42 33.63 -8.68 4.06
N ILE A 43 34.25 -9.32 5.07
CA ILE A 43 33.92 -9.16 6.50
C ILE A 43 34.81 -8.08 7.12
N GLU A 44 36.12 -8.15 6.88
CA GLU A 44 37.11 -7.28 7.53
C GLU A 44 37.17 -5.87 6.91
N ARG A 45 36.83 -5.76 5.62
CA ARG A 45 36.88 -4.55 4.81
C ARG A 45 35.64 -4.48 3.91
N PRO A 46 34.44 -4.45 4.50
CA PRO A 46 33.20 -4.54 3.75
C PRO A 46 33.08 -3.38 2.74
N ALA A 47 32.35 -3.62 1.66
CA ALA A 47 32.03 -2.59 0.69
C ALA A 47 31.31 -1.40 1.37
N GLN A 48 31.35 -0.22 0.73
CA GLN A 48 30.90 1.05 1.33
C GLN A 48 29.46 1.03 1.86
N ASN A 49 28.60 0.15 1.31
CA ASN A 49 27.19 0.01 1.67
C ASN A 49 26.85 -1.33 2.35
N VAL A 50 27.85 -1.97 2.98
CA VAL A 50 27.68 -3.25 3.70
C VAL A 50 28.10 -3.05 5.15
N GLU A 51 27.15 -3.21 6.07
CA GLU A 51 27.42 -3.16 7.50
C GLU A 51 27.52 -4.57 8.09
N MET A 52 28.57 -4.80 8.87
CA MET A 52 28.86 -6.07 9.53
C MET A 52 28.82 -5.87 11.04
N LEU A 53 28.26 -6.82 11.79
CA LEU A 53 28.19 -6.79 13.26
C LEU A 53 29.60 -6.79 13.88
N THR A 54 30.50 -7.56 13.28
CA THR A 54 31.93 -7.60 13.64
C THR A 54 32.78 -7.62 12.38
N ARG A 55 33.96 -6.98 12.45
CA ARG A 55 34.90 -6.83 11.30
C ARG A 55 36.21 -7.59 11.48
N LYS A 56 36.22 -8.59 12.35
CA LYS A 56 37.39 -9.44 12.57
C LYS A 56 36.95 -10.88 12.46
N PHE A 57 37.41 -11.57 11.42
CA PHE A 57 37.07 -12.97 11.23
C PHE A 57 37.76 -13.85 12.29
N VAL A 58 36.98 -14.80 12.81
CA VAL A 58 37.40 -15.86 13.72
C VAL A 58 36.99 -17.19 13.09
N PRO A 59 37.93 -18.09 12.77
CA PRO A 59 37.61 -19.41 12.23
C PRO A 59 36.65 -20.21 13.12
N ASN A 60 35.78 -21.00 12.50
CA ASN A 60 34.80 -21.88 13.15
C ASN A 60 33.85 -21.17 14.13
N SER A 61 33.52 -19.91 13.84
CA SER A 61 32.55 -19.12 14.59
C SER A 61 31.20 -19.09 13.89
N GLU A 62 30.12 -18.87 14.65
CA GLU A 62 28.78 -18.76 14.08
C GLU A 62 28.68 -17.57 13.13
N TYR A 63 27.98 -17.75 12.02
CA TYR A 63 27.83 -16.68 11.02
C TYR A 63 27.05 -15.48 11.58
N THR A 64 26.20 -15.72 12.58
CA THR A 64 25.42 -14.73 13.33
C THR A 64 26.28 -13.74 14.13
N ASN A 65 27.58 -14.03 14.33
CA ASN A 65 28.53 -13.06 14.87
C ASN A 65 28.88 -11.92 13.90
N TYR A 66 28.61 -12.12 12.61
CA TYR A 66 28.96 -11.18 11.54
C TYR A 66 27.72 -10.54 10.93
N LEU A 67 26.63 -11.28 10.84
CA LEU A 67 25.39 -10.88 10.18
C LEU A 67 24.17 -11.23 11.03
N ASN A 68 23.09 -10.47 10.89
CA ASN A 68 21.81 -10.88 11.47
C ASN A 68 21.35 -12.20 10.86
N ARG A 69 20.68 -13.01 11.68
CA ARG A 69 20.17 -14.32 11.28
C ARG A 69 19.25 -14.19 10.05
N ASP A 70 19.48 -14.98 9.01
CA ASP A 70 18.72 -14.92 7.76
C ASP A 70 18.23 -16.31 7.36
N LEU A 71 16.91 -16.51 7.41
CA LEU A 71 16.28 -17.81 7.15
C LEU A 71 16.49 -18.30 5.72
N ASN A 72 16.57 -17.40 4.73
CA ASN A 72 16.81 -17.77 3.33
C ASN A 72 18.24 -18.29 3.14
N PHE A 73 19.21 -17.68 3.84
CA PHE A 73 20.58 -18.16 3.87
C PHE A 73 20.70 -19.51 4.61
N GLU A 74 20.10 -19.65 5.80
CA GLU A 74 20.14 -20.91 6.56
C GLU A 74 19.49 -22.07 5.79
N ASP A 75 18.36 -21.84 5.12
CA ASP A 75 17.71 -22.84 4.26
C ASP A 75 18.62 -23.26 3.08
N SER A 76 19.33 -22.30 2.47
CA SER A 76 20.28 -22.59 1.39
C SER A 76 21.46 -23.44 1.88
N VAL A 77 21.98 -23.16 3.08
CA VAL A 77 23.01 -23.96 3.73
C VAL A 77 22.50 -25.36 4.06
N TYR A 78 21.30 -25.47 4.63
CA TYR A 78 20.68 -26.76 4.96
C TYR A 78 20.50 -27.64 3.71
N ARG A 79 19.89 -27.11 2.65
CA ARG A 79 19.69 -27.85 1.40
C ARG A 79 21.01 -28.28 0.76
N ALA A 80 22.04 -27.43 0.81
CA ALA A 80 23.33 -27.78 0.26
C ALA A 80 24.10 -28.79 1.12
N ALA A 81 24.32 -28.48 2.40
CA ALA A 81 25.17 -29.28 3.26
C ALA A 81 24.50 -30.60 3.69
N ILE A 82 23.20 -30.60 4.00
CA ILE A 82 22.48 -31.77 4.54
C ILE A 82 21.77 -32.55 3.43
N GLN A 83 20.98 -31.88 2.57
CA GLN A 83 20.26 -32.56 1.48
C GLN A 83 21.13 -32.82 0.24
N LYS A 84 22.38 -32.34 0.23
CA LYS A 84 23.36 -32.54 -0.84
C LYS A 84 22.92 -31.99 -2.21
N LYS A 85 22.18 -30.89 -2.21
CA LYS A 85 21.76 -30.19 -3.44
C LYS A 85 22.75 -29.07 -3.80
N CYS A 86 22.97 -28.83 -5.09
CA CYS A 86 23.62 -27.60 -5.53
C CYS A 86 22.58 -26.47 -5.52
N ILE A 87 22.85 -25.37 -4.82
CA ILE A 87 21.93 -24.24 -4.71
C ILE A 87 22.56 -23.02 -5.37
N HIS A 88 21.77 -22.30 -6.14
CA HIS A 88 22.15 -21.01 -6.71
C HIS A 88 21.07 -19.99 -6.36
N ALA A 89 21.47 -18.78 -5.98
CA ALA A 89 20.56 -17.71 -5.61
C ALA A 89 21.13 -16.35 -6.03
N TYR A 90 20.28 -15.51 -6.64
CA TYR A 90 20.57 -14.12 -6.94
C TYR A 90 19.60 -13.23 -6.16
N ALA A 91 20.09 -12.39 -5.26
CA ALA A 91 19.25 -11.64 -4.34
C ALA A 91 19.80 -10.24 -4.01
N HIS A 92 18.89 -9.33 -3.67
CA HIS A 92 19.21 -7.99 -3.14
C HIS A 92 18.56 -7.81 -1.76
N PRO A 93 19.21 -8.30 -0.69
CA PRO A 93 18.70 -8.12 0.67
C PRO A 93 18.61 -6.64 1.01
N ALA A 94 17.49 -6.18 1.57
CA ALA A 94 17.26 -4.77 1.88
C ALA A 94 18.32 -4.11 2.79
N ARG A 95 19.02 -4.91 3.61
CA ARG A 95 20.14 -4.44 4.46
C ARG A 95 21.42 -4.10 3.71
N PHE A 96 21.52 -4.45 2.43
CA PHE A 96 22.69 -4.19 1.59
C PHE A 96 22.27 -3.49 0.31
N ASP A 97 22.96 -2.42 -0.06
CA ASP A 97 22.78 -1.75 -1.35
C ASP A 97 23.65 -2.40 -2.45
N VAL A 98 23.62 -3.74 -2.50
CA VAL A 98 24.35 -4.56 -3.49
C VAL A 98 23.61 -5.86 -3.77
N TRP A 99 23.80 -6.40 -4.97
CA TRP A 99 23.26 -7.68 -5.42
C TRP A 99 24.25 -8.82 -5.19
N PHE A 100 23.80 -9.87 -4.51
CA PHE A 100 24.58 -11.07 -4.27
C PHE A 100 24.23 -12.15 -5.28
N ASN A 101 25.27 -12.66 -5.95
CA ASN A 101 25.19 -13.90 -6.70
C ASN A 101 25.85 -15.01 -5.89
N MET A 102 25.07 -15.99 -5.46
CA MET A 102 25.46 -16.97 -4.46
C MET A 102 25.34 -18.37 -5.01
N SER A 103 26.34 -19.20 -4.72
CA SER A 103 26.33 -20.63 -5.02
C SER A 103 26.74 -21.42 -3.79
N PHE A 104 25.97 -22.46 -3.47
CA PHE A 104 26.24 -23.38 -2.37
C PHE A 104 26.51 -24.76 -2.95
N LEU A 105 27.73 -25.26 -2.73
CA LEU A 105 28.18 -26.56 -3.23
C LEU A 105 28.27 -27.57 -2.08
N PRO A 106 27.62 -28.73 -2.19
CA PRO A 106 27.69 -29.75 -1.14
C PRO A 106 29.11 -30.29 -1.00
N LEU A 107 29.59 -30.41 0.24
CA LEU A 107 30.84 -31.09 0.55
C LEU A 107 30.54 -32.38 1.34
N CYS A 108 31.34 -33.42 1.09
CA CYS A 108 31.20 -34.72 1.75
C CYS A 108 32.50 -35.13 2.48
N PRO A 109 32.93 -34.42 3.52
CA PRO A 109 33.90 -34.95 4.46
C PRO A 109 33.19 -35.94 5.42
N ASP A 110 33.80 -37.08 5.71
CA ASP A 110 33.31 -38.01 6.74
C ASP A 110 33.46 -37.36 8.13
N ASN A 111 32.36 -36.89 8.74
CA ASN A 111 32.42 -36.23 10.05
C ASN A 111 31.10 -36.27 10.87
N GLY A 112 30.54 -37.47 11.07
CA GLY A 112 29.44 -37.69 12.02
C GLY A 112 28.19 -36.84 11.72
N ASN A 113 27.73 -36.06 12.70
CA ASN A 113 26.53 -35.21 12.59
C ASN A 113 26.78 -33.81 12.01
N THR A 114 28.02 -33.44 11.69
CA THR A 114 28.30 -32.12 11.10
C THR A 114 28.42 -32.24 9.58
N CYS A 115 27.60 -31.49 8.86
CA CYS A 115 27.58 -31.43 7.41
C CYS A 115 28.26 -30.15 6.90
N TYR A 116 28.75 -30.16 5.66
CA TYR A 116 29.54 -29.06 5.11
C TYR A 116 29.08 -28.67 3.71
N CYS A 117 29.19 -27.39 3.38
CA CYS A 117 29.08 -26.88 2.02
C CYS A 117 30.11 -25.75 1.79
N ALA A 118 30.45 -25.51 0.52
CA ALA A 118 31.17 -24.31 0.12
C ALA A 118 30.15 -23.24 -0.28
N TYR A 119 30.32 -22.02 0.24
CA TYR A 119 29.56 -20.84 -0.15
C TYR A 119 30.44 -19.92 -0.97
N ILE A 120 30.06 -19.68 -2.21
CA ILE A 120 30.75 -18.82 -3.16
C ILE A 120 29.86 -17.62 -3.44
N MET A 121 30.40 -16.42 -3.37
CA MET A 121 29.64 -15.19 -3.60
C MET A 121 30.34 -14.21 -4.54
N GLU A 122 29.55 -13.54 -5.36
CA GLU A 122 29.95 -12.36 -6.12
C GLU A 122 29.03 -11.20 -5.76
N ILE A 123 29.61 -10.02 -5.56
CA ILE A 123 28.90 -8.79 -5.25
C ILE A 123 28.82 -7.94 -6.52
N ASN A 124 27.61 -7.53 -6.88
CA ASN A 124 27.34 -6.65 -8.01
C ASN A 124 26.67 -5.36 -7.52
N PHE A 125 27.14 -4.20 -7.98
CA PHE A 125 26.56 -2.90 -7.63
C PHE A 125 25.36 -2.50 -8.50
N LYS A 126 25.05 -3.30 -9.51
CA LYS A 126 23.91 -3.11 -10.42
C LYS A 126 23.20 -4.44 -10.64
N PRO A 127 21.88 -4.44 -10.85
CA PRO A 127 21.13 -5.64 -11.17
C PRO A 127 21.59 -6.21 -12.51
N ASP A 128 21.72 -7.54 -12.59
CA ASP A 128 21.94 -8.29 -13.82
C ASP A 128 20.67 -9.04 -14.21
N ALA A 129 19.95 -8.47 -15.19
CA ALA A 129 18.71 -9.04 -15.69
C ALA A 129 18.86 -10.47 -16.24
N LYS A 130 20.04 -10.87 -16.73
CA LYS A 130 20.26 -12.24 -17.23
C LYS A 130 20.32 -13.27 -16.10
N ARG A 131 20.81 -12.86 -14.92
CA ARG A 131 20.83 -13.71 -13.73
C ARG A 131 19.44 -13.81 -13.11
N MET A 132 18.65 -12.73 -13.23
CA MET A 132 17.23 -12.75 -12.88
C MET A 132 16.38 -13.62 -13.81
N SER A 133 16.81 -13.93 -15.04
CA SER A 133 16.00 -14.69 -16.01
C SER A 133 16.06 -16.22 -15.87
N ASN A 134 16.85 -16.76 -14.94
CA ASN A 134 16.90 -18.21 -14.67
C ASN A 134 15.68 -18.67 -13.84
N ILE A 135 14.49 -18.28 -14.29
CA ILE A 135 13.20 -18.58 -13.66
C ILE A 135 12.54 -19.72 -14.46
N SER A 136 11.69 -20.53 -13.82
CA SER A 136 10.91 -21.54 -14.54
C SER A 136 10.01 -20.89 -15.61
N SER A 137 9.72 -21.64 -16.69
CA SER A 137 8.81 -21.15 -17.74
C SER A 137 7.39 -20.91 -17.23
N GLU A 138 6.95 -21.65 -16.20
CA GLU A 138 5.65 -21.41 -15.59
C GLU A 138 5.60 -20.06 -14.87
N ILE A 139 6.60 -19.76 -14.05
CA ILE A 139 6.65 -18.49 -13.28
C ILE A 139 6.77 -17.30 -14.23
N ALA A 140 7.61 -17.41 -15.26
CA ALA A 140 7.73 -16.35 -16.27
C ALA A 140 6.38 -16.07 -16.98
N THR A 141 5.63 -17.14 -17.31
CA THR A 141 4.28 -17.01 -17.88
C THR A 141 3.32 -16.32 -16.90
N ALA A 142 3.30 -16.73 -15.63
CA ALA A 142 2.42 -16.14 -14.61
C ALA A 142 2.67 -14.65 -14.38
N VAL A 143 3.95 -14.24 -14.34
CA VAL A 143 4.33 -12.82 -14.22
C VAL A 143 3.89 -12.03 -15.46
N LEU A 144 4.03 -12.60 -16.66
CA LEU A 144 3.58 -11.96 -17.89
C LEU A 144 2.05 -11.82 -17.94
N GLU A 145 1.30 -12.84 -17.54
CA GLU A 145 -0.16 -12.79 -17.45
C GLU A 145 -0.61 -11.71 -16.46
N THR A 146 0.05 -11.61 -15.30
CA THR A 146 -0.18 -10.53 -14.33
C THR A 146 0.06 -9.15 -14.98
N CYS A 147 1.17 -8.98 -15.70
CA CYS A 147 1.47 -7.74 -16.43
C CYS A 147 0.44 -7.40 -17.52
N ILE A 148 -0.18 -8.41 -18.14
CA ILE A 148 -1.23 -8.22 -19.16
C ILE A 148 -2.51 -7.76 -18.47
N LYS A 149 -2.93 -8.44 -17.40
CA LYS A 149 -4.13 -8.10 -16.61
C LYS A 149 -4.06 -6.68 -16.07
N LEU A 150 -2.92 -6.29 -15.51
CA LEU A 150 -2.70 -4.93 -15.00
C LEU A 150 -2.74 -3.84 -16.08
N ARG A 151 -2.61 -4.17 -17.37
CA ARG A 151 -2.72 -3.20 -18.46
C ARG A 151 -4.11 -3.09 -19.06
N SER A 152 -4.93 -4.12 -18.96
CA SER A 152 -6.28 -4.18 -19.55
C SER A 152 -7.36 -3.49 -18.70
N VAL A 153 -7.02 -2.40 -18.01
CA VAL A 153 -7.80 -1.87 -16.88
C VAL A 153 -9.11 -1.22 -17.31
N GLU A 154 -10.24 -1.86 -17.00
CA GLU A 154 -11.52 -1.16 -16.81
C GLU A 154 -11.91 -1.06 -15.32
N ASN A 155 -11.59 -2.09 -14.51
CA ASN A 155 -11.80 -2.12 -13.06
C ASN A 155 -10.54 -2.64 -12.33
N PHE A 156 -9.88 -1.75 -11.58
CA PHE A 156 -8.67 -2.07 -10.82
C PHE A 156 -8.92 -3.13 -9.74
N GLN A 157 -10.03 -3.03 -9.01
CA GLN A 157 -10.33 -3.93 -7.90
C GLN A 157 -10.52 -5.38 -8.36
N GLU A 158 -11.35 -5.59 -9.38
CA GLU A 158 -11.58 -6.93 -9.98
C GLU A 158 -10.28 -7.54 -10.53
N THR A 159 -9.40 -6.69 -11.07
CA THR A 159 -8.10 -7.13 -11.58
C THR A 159 -7.20 -7.62 -10.44
N MET A 160 -7.15 -6.88 -9.33
CA MET A 160 -6.38 -7.25 -8.15
C MET A 160 -6.92 -8.51 -7.47
N ASP A 161 -8.25 -8.68 -7.40
CA ASP A 161 -8.88 -9.91 -6.90
C ASP A 161 -8.52 -11.12 -7.75
N SER A 162 -8.52 -10.96 -9.09
CA SER A 162 -8.12 -12.03 -10.01
C SER A 162 -6.64 -12.39 -9.84
N ILE A 163 -5.74 -11.40 -9.72
CA ILE A 163 -4.30 -11.65 -9.53
C ILE A 163 -4.06 -12.37 -8.20
N CYS A 164 -4.74 -11.96 -7.12
CA CYS A 164 -4.60 -12.60 -5.83
C CYS A 164 -5.01 -14.08 -5.87
N LYS A 165 -6.09 -14.38 -6.61
CA LYS A 165 -6.52 -15.76 -6.86
C LYS A 165 -5.52 -16.56 -7.68
N ASP A 166 -4.98 -16.01 -8.77
CA ASP A 166 -3.97 -16.71 -9.58
C ASP A 166 -2.72 -17.05 -8.74
N ILE A 167 -2.29 -16.11 -7.88
CA ILE A 167 -1.17 -16.34 -6.96
C ILE A 167 -1.53 -17.45 -5.99
N LEU A 168 -2.73 -17.46 -5.39
CA LEU A 168 -3.17 -18.53 -4.51
C LEU A 168 -3.11 -19.90 -5.19
N ASP A 169 -3.63 -20.00 -6.41
CA ASP A 169 -3.69 -21.24 -7.20
C ASP A 169 -2.29 -21.72 -7.62
N LEU A 170 -1.42 -20.81 -8.06
CA LEU A 170 -0.03 -21.13 -8.42
C LEU A 170 0.79 -21.60 -7.22
N CYS A 171 0.49 -21.06 -6.05
CA CYS A 171 1.20 -21.33 -4.81
C CYS A 171 0.63 -22.54 -4.03
N ASP A 172 -0.50 -23.11 -4.45
CA ASP A 172 -1.26 -24.14 -3.72
C ASP A 172 -1.39 -23.80 -2.21
N SER A 173 -1.77 -22.54 -1.95
CA SER A 173 -1.89 -21.98 -0.59
C SER A 173 -3.34 -21.94 -0.12
N GLU A 174 -3.59 -21.89 1.19
CA GLU A 174 -4.97 -21.77 1.69
C GLU A 174 -5.50 -20.33 1.71
N HIS A 175 -4.60 -19.34 1.83
CA HIS A 175 -4.97 -17.92 1.88
C HIS A 175 -3.83 -17.07 1.34
N CYS A 176 -4.17 -16.19 0.39
CA CYS A 176 -3.30 -15.16 -0.17
C CYS A 176 -3.95 -13.81 0.07
N CYS A 177 -3.17 -12.80 0.45
CA CYS A 177 -3.69 -11.47 0.75
C CYS A 177 -2.70 -10.38 0.36
N ILE A 178 -3.23 -9.27 -0.15
CA ILE A 178 -2.53 -8.00 -0.30
C ILE A 178 -3.12 -7.02 0.69
N LEU A 179 -2.34 -6.63 1.69
CA LEU A 179 -2.71 -5.63 2.68
C LEU A 179 -2.01 -4.33 2.36
N MET A 180 -2.78 -3.27 2.43
CA MET A 180 -2.29 -1.91 2.27
C MET A 180 -2.15 -1.26 3.63
N MET A 181 -1.11 -0.45 3.76
CA MET A 181 -0.86 0.37 4.94
C MET A 181 -1.04 1.86 4.59
N ASP A 182 -1.64 2.60 5.52
CA ASP A 182 -1.74 4.05 5.52
C ASP A 182 -1.02 4.57 6.77
N THR A 183 0.20 5.06 6.59
CA THR A 183 1.07 5.53 7.67
C THR A 183 0.55 6.82 8.31
N GLU A 184 -0.10 7.70 7.54
CA GLU A 184 -0.64 8.95 8.06
C GLU A 184 -1.82 8.68 9.00
N LYS A 185 -2.69 7.71 8.65
CA LYS A 185 -3.85 7.33 9.45
C LYS A 185 -3.56 6.22 10.46
N ARG A 186 -2.39 5.59 10.41
CA ARG A 186 -2.04 4.35 11.13
C ARG A 186 -3.13 3.28 10.98
N LYS A 187 -3.52 2.98 9.73
CA LYS A 187 -4.55 1.99 9.41
C LYS A 187 -4.10 1.00 8.36
N CYS A 188 -4.65 -0.20 8.46
CA CYS A 188 -4.53 -1.24 7.45
C CYS A 188 -5.87 -1.40 6.70
N SER A 189 -5.78 -1.80 5.44
CA SER A 189 -6.94 -2.17 4.63
C SER A 189 -6.58 -3.33 3.71
N VAL A 190 -7.46 -4.31 3.56
CA VAL A 190 -7.29 -5.37 2.58
C VAL A 190 -7.55 -4.79 1.19
N LEU A 191 -6.55 -4.86 0.30
CA LEU A 191 -6.77 -4.55 -1.11
C LEU A 191 -7.51 -5.70 -1.77
N CYS A 192 -6.98 -6.91 -1.65
CA CYS A 192 -7.61 -8.12 -2.15
C CYS A 192 -7.13 -9.33 -1.36
N GLU A 193 -7.95 -10.36 -1.32
CA GLU A 193 -7.60 -11.64 -0.74
C GLU A 193 -8.30 -12.79 -1.47
N ALA A 194 -7.70 -13.96 -1.43
CA ALA A 194 -8.26 -15.19 -1.95
C ALA A 194 -8.12 -16.27 -0.88
N LEU A 195 -9.18 -17.04 -0.66
CA LEU A 195 -9.20 -18.20 0.24
C LEU A 195 -9.51 -19.47 -0.54
N SER A 196 -8.86 -20.57 -0.19
CA SER A 196 -9.15 -21.87 -0.80
C SER A 196 -10.52 -22.40 -0.35
N ASN A 197 -11.22 -23.13 -1.23
CA ASN A 197 -12.62 -23.52 -1.00
C ASN A 197 -12.87 -24.35 0.29
N ASN A 198 -11.84 -25.01 0.82
CA ASN A 198 -11.95 -25.91 1.98
C ASN A 198 -11.22 -25.40 3.22
N THR A 199 -10.75 -24.14 3.21
CA THR A 199 -10.03 -23.59 4.36
C THR A 199 -10.96 -23.29 5.54
N LYS A 200 -10.40 -23.35 6.74
CA LYS A 200 -11.03 -22.85 7.98
C LYS A 200 -10.57 -21.44 8.34
N LEU A 201 -9.63 -20.89 7.56
CA LEU A 201 -9.18 -19.51 7.70
C LEU A 201 -10.35 -18.57 7.40
N VAL A 202 -10.31 -17.39 8.02
CA VAL A 202 -11.30 -16.33 7.82
C VAL A 202 -10.64 -15.14 7.14
N SER A 203 -11.48 -14.26 6.58
CA SER A 203 -11.05 -13.04 5.92
C SER A 203 -10.13 -12.20 6.80
N MET A 204 -9.11 -11.59 6.19
CA MET A 204 -8.23 -10.65 6.88
C MET A 204 -8.99 -9.44 7.45
N ASN A 205 -10.16 -9.10 6.90
CA ASN A 205 -11.01 -8.03 7.40
C ASN A 205 -11.48 -8.26 8.85
N GLU A 206 -11.58 -9.52 9.31
CA GLU A 206 -11.97 -9.87 10.68
C GLU A 206 -10.88 -9.53 11.71
N TYR A 207 -9.66 -9.20 11.26
CA TYR A 207 -8.51 -8.95 12.12
C TYR A 207 -7.99 -7.51 12.06
N LEU A 208 -8.59 -6.63 11.25
CA LEU A 208 -8.01 -5.30 10.96
C LEU A 208 -8.01 -4.33 12.14
N ASP A 209 -8.85 -4.55 13.16
CA ASP A 209 -8.90 -3.70 14.34
C ASP A 209 -7.54 -3.69 15.05
N ASP A 210 -6.95 -2.50 15.15
CA ASP A 210 -5.61 -2.25 15.71
C ASP A 210 -4.46 -3.09 15.09
N PHE A 211 -4.65 -3.63 13.88
CA PHE A 211 -3.65 -4.49 13.23
C PHE A 211 -2.41 -3.74 12.70
N TYR A 212 -2.50 -2.42 12.58
CA TYR A 212 -1.41 -1.60 12.03
C TYR A 212 -0.11 -1.79 12.80
N ASP A 213 -0.17 -1.81 14.13
CA ASP A 213 1.00 -1.96 14.98
C ASP A 213 1.67 -3.32 14.79
N ILE A 214 0.88 -4.39 14.55
CA ILE A 214 1.41 -5.72 14.23
C ILE A 214 2.09 -5.69 12.85
N ALA A 215 1.41 -5.16 11.83
CA ALA A 215 1.94 -5.10 10.48
C ALA A 215 3.22 -4.24 10.37
N GLU A 216 3.32 -3.16 11.14
CA GLU A 216 4.51 -2.29 11.21
C GLU A 216 5.77 -3.07 11.63
N THR A 217 5.63 -4.05 12.54
CA THR A 217 6.75 -4.88 13.03
C THR A 217 7.22 -5.96 12.04
N TRP A 218 6.48 -6.21 10.95
CA TRP A 218 6.84 -7.25 9.99
C TRP A 218 8.13 -6.94 9.25
N LYS A 219 8.42 -5.66 8.99
CA LYS A 219 9.69 -5.23 8.38
C LYS A 219 10.90 -5.66 9.22
N ASP A 220 10.82 -5.49 10.54
CA ASP A 220 11.86 -5.90 11.47
C ASP A 220 11.96 -7.43 11.57
N THR A 221 10.82 -8.12 11.46
CA THR A 221 10.77 -9.59 11.49
C THR A 221 11.46 -10.22 10.28
N ILE A 222 11.32 -9.61 9.09
CA ILE A 222 12.05 -9.97 7.86
C ILE A 222 13.57 -9.74 8.04
N ALA A 223 13.99 -8.90 9.00
CA ALA A 223 15.38 -8.67 9.39
C ALA A 223 16.31 -8.25 8.24
N GLY A 224 15.79 -7.44 7.31
CA GLY A 224 16.55 -6.91 6.17
C GLY A 224 16.82 -7.91 5.05
N SER A 225 16.15 -9.07 5.06
CA SER A 225 16.00 -9.91 3.86
C SER A 225 15.01 -9.27 2.87
N ASN A 226 14.85 -9.85 1.68
CA ASN A 226 13.85 -9.41 0.70
C ASN A 226 12.43 -9.95 1.03
N CYS A 227 12.36 -11.07 1.73
CA CYS A 227 11.12 -11.71 2.18
C CYS A 227 11.35 -12.57 3.42
N LEU A 228 10.26 -12.90 4.12
CA LEU A 228 10.25 -13.94 5.14
C LEU A 228 9.61 -15.21 4.58
N ILE A 229 10.26 -16.35 4.80
CA ILE A 229 9.72 -17.67 4.44
C ILE A 229 9.79 -18.57 5.67
N VAL A 230 8.64 -19.11 6.05
CA VAL A 230 8.45 -20.06 7.15
C VAL A 230 7.95 -21.35 6.53
N LYS A 231 8.77 -22.40 6.50
CA LYS A 231 8.45 -23.70 5.87
C LYS A 231 8.07 -24.77 6.90
N ASN A 232 8.39 -24.55 8.18
CA ASN A 232 8.25 -25.56 9.23
C ASN A 232 8.23 -24.92 10.65
N GLU A 233 8.06 -25.76 11.68
CA GLU A 233 8.04 -25.34 13.09
C GLU A 233 9.34 -24.69 13.57
N HIS A 234 10.50 -25.11 13.05
CA HIS A 234 11.78 -24.50 13.42
C HIS A 234 11.85 -23.04 12.96
N ASP A 235 11.43 -22.76 11.73
CA ASP A 235 11.36 -21.39 11.21
C ASP A 235 10.35 -20.55 12.01
N MET A 236 9.24 -21.17 12.44
CA MET A 236 8.21 -20.50 13.25
C MET A 236 8.71 -20.11 14.65
N GLU A 237 9.58 -20.92 15.28
CA GLU A 237 10.22 -20.54 16.54
C GLU A 237 11.16 -19.33 16.37
N VAL A 238 11.81 -19.16 15.22
CA VAL A 238 12.58 -17.94 14.93
C VAL A 238 11.67 -16.71 14.82
N VAL A 239 10.46 -16.86 14.25
CA VAL A 239 9.46 -15.78 14.22
C VAL A 239 9.03 -15.43 15.65
N LYS A 240 8.79 -16.42 16.50
CA LYS A 240 8.41 -16.23 17.91
C LYS A 240 9.49 -15.52 18.73
N GLU A 241 10.76 -15.86 18.52
CA GLU A 241 11.89 -15.18 19.16
C GLU A 241 11.98 -13.70 18.78
N ARG A 242 11.71 -13.37 17.51
CA ARG A 242 11.78 -11.99 16.99
C ARG A 242 10.54 -11.18 17.29
N ASN A 243 9.38 -11.81 17.18
CA ASN A 243 8.08 -11.16 17.19
C ASN A 243 7.03 -12.09 17.81
N PRO A 244 7.00 -12.20 19.15
CA PRO A 244 6.11 -13.11 19.86
C PRO A 244 4.63 -12.74 19.66
N VAL A 245 4.32 -11.45 19.52
CA VAL A 245 2.96 -10.95 19.30
C VAL A 245 2.43 -11.42 17.94
N TRP A 246 3.22 -11.23 16.88
CA TRP A 246 2.79 -11.69 15.56
C TRP A 246 2.75 -13.21 15.46
N HIS A 247 3.71 -13.91 16.08
CA HIS A 247 3.66 -15.37 16.19
C HIS A 247 2.34 -15.86 16.80
N GLU A 248 1.91 -15.29 17.93
CA GLU A 248 0.63 -15.65 18.56
C GLU A 248 -0.56 -15.34 17.64
N SER A 249 -0.55 -14.17 16.98
CA SER A 249 -1.58 -13.77 16.01
C SER A 249 -1.72 -14.79 14.86
N ILE A 250 -0.62 -15.13 14.19
CA ILE A 250 -0.67 -15.98 13.01
C ILE A 250 -0.95 -17.45 13.34
N THR A 251 -0.44 -17.95 14.46
CA THR A 251 -0.70 -19.33 14.91
C THR A 251 -2.14 -19.49 15.41
N SER A 252 -2.69 -18.50 16.09
CA SER A 252 -4.11 -18.49 16.52
C SER A 252 -5.06 -18.42 15.33
N ALA A 253 -4.66 -17.72 14.25
CA ALA A 253 -5.38 -17.72 12.99
C ALA A 253 -5.26 -19.04 12.21
N GLY A 254 -4.39 -19.97 12.63
CA GLY A 254 -4.20 -21.28 12.00
C GLY A 254 -3.09 -21.33 10.94
N GLY A 255 -2.23 -20.31 10.88
CA GLY A 255 -1.07 -20.25 10.00
C GLY A 255 0.07 -21.16 10.47
N LYS A 256 0.60 -21.96 9.53
CA LYS A 256 1.68 -22.95 9.76
C LYS A 256 2.91 -22.67 8.91
N THR A 257 2.69 -22.25 7.67
CA THR A 257 3.72 -21.85 6.71
C THR A 257 3.36 -20.47 6.17
N ILE A 258 4.37 -19.65 5.87
CA ILE A 258 4.20 -18.25 5.47
C ILE A 258 5.25 -17.89 4.42
N VAL A 259 4.84 -17.23 3.34
CA VAL A 259 5.72 -16.39 2.53
C VAL A 259 5.19 -14.97 2.61
N LEU A 260 6.03 -14.04 3.04
CA LEU A 260 5.67 -12.63 3.25
C LEU A 260 6.66 -11.74 2.52
N PHE A 261 6.14 -10.86 1.66
CA PHE A 261 6.90 -9.86 0.92
C PHE A 261 6.40 -8.45 1.25
N PRO A 262 7.31 -7.50 1.49
CA PRO A 262 6.97 -6.09 1.55
C PRO A 262 6.70 -5.56 0.14
N LEU A 263 5.64 -4.76 -0.01
CA LEU A 263 5.34 -4.01 -1.23
C LEU A 263 5.96 -2.62 -1.11
N GLU A 264 7.23 -2.50 -1.51
CA GLU A 264 7.97 -1.23 -1.46
C GLU A 264 8.17 -0.65 -2.86
N PHE A 265 7.96 0.66 -3.00
CA PHE A 265 8.27 1.38 -4.23
C PHE A 265 8.86 2.75 -3.92
N LYS A 266 10.00 3.09 -4.55
CA LYS A 266 10.74 4.34 -4.32
C LYS A 266 11.05 4.63 -2.84
N GLY A 267 11.28 3.59 -2.03
CA GLY A 267 11.57 3.69 -0.60
C GLY A 267 10.35 3.86 0.29
N GLU A 268 9.14 3.86 -0.27
CA GLU A 268 7.88 3.89 0.47
C GLU A 268 7.33 2.46 0.61
N LEU A 269 6.98 2.06 1.84
CA LEU A 269 6.26 0.82 2.13
C LEU A 269 4.77 1.05 1.92
N LEU A 270 4.21 0.43 0.89
CA LEU A 270 2.78 0.53 0.56
C LEU A 270 1.94 -0.47 1.36
N GLY A 271 2.54 -1.58 1.75
CA GLY A 271 1.88 -2.69 2.40
C GLY A 271 2.65 -4.00 2.26
N TYR A 272 1.94 -5.12 2.34
CA TYR A 272 2.52 -6.45 2.26
C TYR A 272 1.66 -7.38 1.41
N ILE A 273 2.31 -8.33 0.76
CA ILE A 273 1.67 -9.48 0.14
C ILE A 273 2.16 -10.76 0.82
N TRP A 274 1.24 -11.68 1.11
CA TRP A 274 1.61 -12.96 1.69
C TRP A 274 0.69 -14.09 1.26
N ALA A 275 1.22 -15.31 1.39
CA ALA A 275 0.48 -16.55 1.28
C ALA A 275 0.78 -17.45 2.49
N ILE A 276 -0.23 -18.16 2.99
CA ILE A 276 -0.08 -19.06 4.14
C ILE A 276 -0.64 -20.47 3.89
N ASN A 277 -0.17 -21.43 4.68
CA ASN A 277 -0.59 -22.84 4.66
C ASN A 277 -0.40 -23.54 3.30
N PHE A 278 0.69 -23.22 2.62
CA PHE A 278 1.16 -23.95 1.43
C PHE A 278 2.08 -25.11 1.83
N SER A 279 2.28 -26.04 0.89
CA SER A 279 3.23 -27.14 1.07
C SER A 279 4.69 -26.69 0.93
N ALA A 280 5.58 -27.21 1.77
CA ALA A 280 6.97 -26.71 1.84
C ALA A 280 7.80 -26.93 0.55
N ASP A 281 7.37 -27.84 -0.33
CA ASP A 281 7.99 -28.13 -1.63
C ASP A 281 7.74 -27.03 -2.68
N VAL A 282 6.65 -26.29 -2.58
CA VAL A 282 6.35 -25.17 -3.49
C VAL A 282 6.90 -23.83 -3.02
N ALA A 283 7.44 -23.75 -1.80
CA ALA A 283 7.90 -22.50 -1.18
C ALA A 283 8.89 -21.69 -2.04
N ASP A 284 9.78 -22.37 -2.77
CA ASP A 284 10.74 -21.70 -3.66
C ASP A 284 10.04 -21.10 -4.90
N THR A 285 9.05 -21.81 -5.48
CA THR A 285 8.18 -21.31 -6.56
C THR A 285 7.38 -20.09 -6.11
N ILE A 286 6.82 -20.13 -4.89
CA ILE A 286 6.08 -19.00 -4.30
C ILE A 286 7.01 -17.80 -4.15
N LYS A 287 8.21 -18.02 -3.60
CA LYS A 287 9.22 -16.96 -3.44
C LYS A 287 9.54 -16.29 -4.76
N GLU A 288 9.89 -17.06 -5.80
CA GLU A 288 10.26 -16.51 -7.10
C GLU A 288 9.10 -15.76 -7.76
N THR A 289 7.89 -16.32 -7.68
CA THR A 289 6.67 -15.67 -8.21
C THR A 289 6.42 -14.35 -7.50
N LEU A 290 6.36 -14.35 -6.17
CA LEU A 290 6.07 -13.15 -5.39
C LEU A 290 7.19 -12.12 -5.48
N GLU A 291 8.46 -12.52 -5.60
CA GLU A 291 9.58 -11.60 -5.75
C GLU A 291 9.46 -10.74 -7.03
N LEU A 292 9.10 -11.36 -8.15
CA LEU A 292 8.91 -10.63 -9.41
C LEU A 292 7.59 -9.86 -9.45
N THR A 293 6.53 -10.48 -8.92
CA THR A 293 5.18 -9.93 -8.97
C THR A 293 5.02 -8.76 -8.00
N SER A 294 5.62 -8.83 -6.81
CA SER A 294 5.60 -7.76 -5.80
C SER A 294 6.18 -6.46 -6.34
N PHE A 295 7.27 -6.49 -7.11
CA PHE A 295 7.85 -5.29 -7.70
C PHE A 295 6.90 -4.60 -8.69
N ILE A 296 6.27 -5.38 -9.58
CA ILE A 296 5.31 -4.86 -10.57
C ILE A 296 4.05 -4.35 -9.87
N LEU A 297 3.52 -5.12 -8.90
CA LEU A 297 2.37 -4.74 -8.11
C LEU A 297 2.62 -3.47 -7.31
N ALA A 298 3.77 -3.35 -6.63
CA ALA A 298 4.10 -2.16 -5.87
C ALA A 298 4.17 -0.91 -6.75
N SER A 299 4.75 -1.01 -7.96
CA SER A 299 4.78 0.07 -8.94
C SER A 299 3.37 0.49 -9.41
N GLU A 300 2.50 -0.47 -9.71
CA GLU A 300 1.15 -0.20 -10.18
C GLU A 300 0.27 0.38 -9.05
N LEU A 301 0.38 -0.17 -7.84
CA LEU A 301 -0.30 0.33 -6.65
C LEU A 301 0.11 1.77 -6.32
N TYR A 302 1.40 2.07 -6.40
CA TYR A 302 1.90 3.43 -6.23
C TYR A 302 1.30 4.36 -7.28
N SER A 303 1.27 3.93 -8.55
CA SER A 303 0.73 4.72 -9.66
C SER A 303 -0.77 4.99 -9.47
N TYR A 304 -1.54 3.97 -9.11
CA TYR A 304 -2.96 4.09 -8.82
C TYR A 304 -3.23 5.05 -7.65
N ARG A 305 -2.54 4.88 -6.51
CA ARG A 305 -2.64 5.81 -5.36
C ARG A 305 -2.30 7.23 -5.73
N MET A 306 -1.27 7.43 -6.57
CA MET A 306 -0.87 8.76 -6.98
C MET A 306 -1.89 9.40 -7.93
N MET A 307 -2.45 8.63 -8.86
CA MET A 307 -3.54 9.10 -9.72
C MET A 307 -4.78 9.46 -8.92
N ASP A 308 -5.17 8.65 -7.94
CA ASP A 308 -6.30 8.93 -7.05
C ASP A 308 -6.06 10.21 -6.23
N LYS A 309 -4.86 10.36 -5.66
CA LYS A 309 -4.48 11.58 -4.94
C LYS A 309 -4.52 12.82 -5.83
N LEU A 310 -4.02 12.72 -7.07
CA LEU A 310 -4.11 13.80 -8.05
C LEU A 310 -5.56 14.11 -8.42
N HIS A 311 -6.39 13.10 -8.57
CA HIS A 311 -7.82 13.26 -8.83
C HIS A 311 -8.50 14.01 -7.68
N ILE A 312 -8.27 13.60 -6.43
CA ILE A 312 -8.80 14.28 -5.24
C ILE A 312 -8.33 15.73 -5.20
N LEU A 313 -7.04 16.00 -5.36
CA LEU A 313 -6.49 17.36 -5.38
C LEU A 313 -7.06 18.22 -6.52
N SER A 314 -7.35 17.61 -7.67
CA SER A 314 -7.93 18.30 -8.82
C SER A 314 -9.43 18.54 -8.68
N SER A 315 -10.15 17.68 -7.97
CA SER A 315 -11.63 17.66 -7.95
C SER A 315 -12.26 18.13 -6.64
N THR A 316 -11.51 18.16 -5.54
CA THR A 316 -12.02 18.47 -4.19
C THR A 316 -11.50 19.82 -3.70
N ASP A 317 -12.31 20.55 -2.94
CA ASP A 317 -11.87 21.73 -2.18
C ASP A 317 -11.29 21.27 -0.84
N MET A 318 -9.98 21.40 -0.67
CA MET A 318 -9.26 20.83 0.48
C MET A 318 -9.68 21.41 1.84
N LEU A 319 -10.27 22.61 1.87
CA LEU A 319 -10.73 23.22 3.12
C LEU A 319 -12.05 22.60 3.61
N THR A 320 -12.99 22.39 2.68
CA THR A 320 -14.38 22.01 2.99
C THR A 320 -14.67 20.52 2.75
N GLY A 321 -13.86 19.85 1.93
CA GLY A 321 -14.02 18.43 1.57
C GLY A 321 -15.16 18.14 0.58
N VAL A 322 -15.82 19.17 0.04
CA VAL A 322 -16.78 19.03 -1.08
C VAL A 322 -16.07 19.19 -2.42
N MET A 323 -16.76 18.92 -3.53
CA MET A 323 -16.16 19.08 -4.85
C MET A 323 -15.82 20.55 -5.13
N ASN A 324 -14.80 20.81 -5.94
CA ASN A 324 -14.37 22.16 -6.28
C ASN A 324 -15.00 22.65 -7.58
N ARG A 325 -14.70 23.90 -7.94
CA ARG A 325 -15.19 24.55 -9.17
C ARG A 325 -14.78 23.81 -10.45
N ASN A 326 -13.58 23.21 -10.50
CA ASN A 326 -13.15 22.48 -11.68
C ASN A 326 -14.02 21.24 -11.89
N GLU A 327 -14.28 20.49 -10.82
CA GLU A 327 -15.14 19.31 -10.89
C GLU A 327 -16.58 19.67 -11.22
N MET A 328 -17.09 20.80 -10.73
CA MET A 328 -18.40 21.32 -11.13
C MET A 328 -18.50 21.50 -12.65
N ASN A 329 -17.49 22.11 -13.28
CA ASN A 329 -17.48 22.33 -14.73
C ASN A 329 -17.43 20.99 -15.50
N ASN A 330 -16.58 20.06 -15.05
CA ASN A 330 -16.49 18.72 -15.63
C ASN A 330 -17.83 17.98 -15.54
N TYR A 331 -18.48 18.04 -14.38
CA TYR A 331 -19.77 17.42 -14.13
C TYR A 331 -20.86 18.01 -15.03
N ILE A 332 -20.95 19.34 -15.16
CA ILE A 332 -21.88 20.02 -16.07
C ILE A 332 -21.69 19.56 -17.52
N ASP A 333 -20.45 19.52 -18.00
CA ASP A 333 -20.16 19.11 -19.38
C ASP A 333 -20.49 17.62 -19.61
N ALA A 334 -20.30 16.77 -18.61
CA ALA A 334 -20.70 15.37 -18.64
C ALA A 334 -22.23 15.21 -18.66
N LEU A 335 -22.96 15.99 -17.86
CA LEU A 335 -24.42 15.96 -17.83
C LEU A 335 -25.04 16.31 -19.19
N ILE A 336 -24.57 17.41 -19.80
CA ILE A 336 -25.06 17.86 -21.12
C ILE A 336 -24.85 16.77 -22.19
N LYS A 337 -23.72 16.04 -22.12
CA LYS A 337 -23.38 14.99 -23.10
C LYS A 337 -24.09 13.66 -22.84
N LYS A 338 -24.24 13.24 -21.58
CA LYS A 338 -24.60 11.86 -21.21
C LYS A 338 -26.00 11.69 -20.61
N CYS A 339 -26.64 12.76 -20.15
CA CYS A 339 -27.87 12.70 -19.35
C CYS A 339 -29.08 13.40 -20.00
N SER A 340 -29.14 13.45 -21.33
CA SER A 340 -30.30 14.04 -22.02
C SER A 340 -31.61 13.40 -21.56
N LYS A 341 -32.67 14.21 -21.45
CA LYS A 341 -34.01 13.81 -20.98
C LYS A 341 -34.13 13.44 -19.50
N LYS A 342 -33.09 13.61 -18.69
CA LYS A 342 -33.18 13.56 -17.23
C LYS A 342 -33.47 14.96 -16.70
N SER A 343 -34.32 15.09 -15.68
CA SER A 343 -34.51 16.38 -15.02
C SER A 343 -33.26 16.79 -14.24
N VAL A 344 -33.07 18.10 -14.05
CA VAL A 344 -31.98 18.67 -13.26
C VAL A 344 -32.51 19.75 -12.32
N GLY A 345 -32.07 19.70 -11.06
CA GLY A 345 -32.29 20.74 -10.07
C GLY A 345 -30.97 21.38 -9.69
N VAL A 346 -30.94 22.70 -9.60
CA VAL A 346 -29.75 23.46 -9.22
C VAL A 346 -30.07 24.35 -8.03
N ILE A 347 -29.21 24.35 -7.03
CA ILE A 347 -29.27 25.25 -5.87
C ILE A 347 -27.96 26.05 -5.83
N PHE A 348 -28.04 27.37 -5.79
CA PHE A 348 -26.94 28.25 -5.39
C PHE A 348 -27.14 28.66 -3.94
N ALA A 349 -26.11 28.46 -3.12
CA ALA A 349 -26.09 28.82 -1.71
C ALA A 349 -24.85 29.67 -1.42
N ASP A 350 -25.06 30.93 -1.08
CA ASP A 350 -24.00 31.87 -0.71
C ASP A 350 -24.00 32.08 0.81
N LEU A 351 -22.84 31.86 1.42
CA LEU A 351 -22.65 31.98 2.86
C LEU A 351 -22.55 33.46 3.29
N ASN A 352 -23.60 33.95 3.95
CA ASN A 352 -23.61 35.33 4.43
C ASN A 352 -22.68 35.52 5.65
N GLY A 353 -22.05 36.70 5.72
CA GLY A 353 -21.30 37.13 6.90
C GLY A 353 -19.85 36.65 7.00
N LEU A 354 -19.36 35.84 6.04
CA LEU A 354 -17.99 35.30 6.07
C LEU A 354 -16.93 36.40 6.20
N LYS A 355 -17.06 37.50 5.45
CA LYS A 355 -16.13 38.62 5.50
C LYS A 355 -16.08 39.29 6.89
N SER A 356 -17.24 39.49 7.52
CA SER A 356 -17.30 40.06 8.88
C SER A 356 -16.59 39.14 9.87
N VAL A 357 -16.83 37.83 9.80
CA VAL A 357 -16.17 36.85 10.68
C VAL A 357 -14.65 36.86 10.48
N ASN A 358 -14.18 36.93 9.24
CA ASN A 358 -12.76 37.05 8.93
C ASN A 358 -12.15 38.35 9.49
N ASP A 359 -12.83 39.47 9.33
CA ASP A 359 -12.33 40.79 9.74
C ASP A 359 -12.36 40.96 11.27
N ASP A 360 -13.39 40.44 11.95
CA ASP A 360 -13.62 40.62 13.39
C ASP A 360 -12.91 39.58 14.27
N ILE A 361 -12.78 38.33 13.78
CA ILE A 361 -12.30 37.18 14.57
C ILE A 361 -11.02 36.59 13.96
N GLY A 362 -10.87 36.66 12.64
CA GLY A 362 -9.70 36.16 11.92
C GLY A 362 -10.01 34.99 10.98
N HIS A 363 -9.05 34.67 10.12
CA HIS A 363 -9.22 33.69 9.05
C HIS A 363 -9.51 32.27 9.52
N GLU A 364 -8.95 31.83 10.65
CA GLU A 364 -9.25 30.49 11.20
C GLU A 364 -10.74 30.34 11.56
N ALA A 365 -11.39 31.40 12.02
CA ALA A 365 -12.82 31.40 12.32
C ALA A 365 -13.68 31.37 11.05
N GLY A 366 -13.26 32.07 9.99
CA GLY A 366 -13.93 31.98 8.69
C GLY A 366 -13.75 30.60 8.04
N ASP A 367 -12.57 30.01 8.15
CA ASP A 367 -12.31 28.64 7.70
C ASP A 367 -13.20 27.62 8.41
N LYS A 368 -13.41 27.80 9.72
CA LYS A 368 -14.38 26.99 10.49
C LYS A 368 -15.80 27.22 9.99
N LEU A 369 -16.20 28.46 9.73
CA LEU A 369 -17.54 28.78 9.20
C LEU A 369 -17.80 28.10 7.85
N LEU A 370 -16.79 28.05 6.97
CA LEU A 370 -16.86 27.36 5.68
C LEU A 370 -16.99 25.84 5.84
N LYS A 371 -16.27 25.25 6.81
CA LYS A 371 -16.39 23.82 7.15
C LYS A 371 -17.77 23.48 7.71
N ASP A 372 -18.32 24.34 8.55
CA ASP A 372 -19.67 24.20 9.11
C ASP A 372 -20.72 24.31 7.99
N ALA A 373 -20.55 25.26 7.07
CA ALA A 373 -21.41 25.42 5.89
C ALA A 373 -21.41 24.18 4.99
N ALA A 374 -20.23 23.63 4.69
CA ALA A 374 -20.11 22.39 3.93
C ALA A 374 -20.72 21.18 4.67
N SER A 375 -20.62 21.14 6.00
CA SER A 375 -21.21 20.06 6.81
C SER A 375 -22.75 20.14 6.82
N ALA A 376 -23.31 21.34 6.95
CA ALA A 376 -24.76 21.55 6.83
C ALA A 376 -25.30 21.11 5.46
N LEU A 377 -24.53 21.32 4.38
CA LEU A 377 -24.88 20.82 3.05
C LEU A 377 -24.82 19.29 2.98
N ARG A 378 -23.78 18.67 3.55
CA ARG A 378 -23.61 17.19 3.57
C ARG A 378 -24.69 16.45 4.37
N ASP A 379 -25.32 17.10 5.34
CA ASP A 379 -26.46 16.54 6.07
C ASP A 379 -27.74 16.42 5.20
N VAL A 380 -27.77 17.09 4.04
CA VAL A 380 -28.93 17.16 3.15
C VAL A 380 -28.66 16.52 1.78
N PHE A 381 -27.43 16.63 1.28
CA PHE A 381 -26.99 16.23 -0.06
C PHE A 381 -25.77 15.31 -0.02
N ALA A 382 -25.58 14.49 -1.05
CA ALA A 382 -24.37 13.68 -1.17
C ALA A 382 -23.17 14.56 -1.56
N VAL A 383 -21.96 14.15 -1.15
CA VAL A 383 -20.73 14.95 -1.37
C VAL A 383 -20.48 15.25 -2.84
N HIS A 384 -20.77 14.30 -3.74
CA HIS A 384 -20.58 14.44 -5.18
C HIS A 384 -21.62 15.35 -5.87
N GLU A 385 -22.63 15.82 -5.12
CA GLU A 385 -23.65 16.77 -5.60
C GLU A 385 -23.31 18.21 -5.20
N ILE A 386 -22.39 18.41 -4.26
CA ILE A 386 -22.05 19.71 -3.65
C ILE A 386 -20.71 20.20 -4.21
N PHE A 387 -20.71 21.42 -4.72
CA PHE A 387 -19.55 22.08 -5.30
C PHE A 387 -19.29 23.42 -4.63
N ARG A 388 -18.04 23.73 -4.27
CA ARG A 388 -17.62 25.08 -3.88
C ARG A 388 -17.17 25.84 -5.13
N ALA A 389 -18.03 26.72 -5.62
CA ALA A 389 -17.84 27.47 -6.88
C ALA A 389 -16.99 28.74 -6.70
N GLY A 390 -16.95 29.29 -5.48
CA GLY A 390 -16.27 30.53 -5.11
C GLY A 390 -15.76 30.52 -3.67
N GLY A 391 -15.47 31.70 -3.11
CA GLY A 391 -14.96 31.82 -1.74
C GLY A 391 -15.98 31.36 -0.70
N ASP A 392 -17.17 31.94 -0.75
CA ASP A 392 -18.35 31.71 0.10
C ASP A 392 -19.52 31.06 -0.66
N GLU A 393 -19.34 30.73 -1.94
CA GLU A 393 -20.38 30.27 -2.85
C GLU A 393 -20.34 28.74 -3.01
N PHE A 394 -21.46 28.09 -2.72
CA PHE A 394 -21.70 26.68 -2.95
C PHE A 394 -22.80 26.48 -4.01
N THR A 395 -22.67 25.42 -4.78
CA THR A 395 -23.63 25.00 -5.81
C THR A 395 -23.96 23.54 -5.58
N VAL A 396 -25.25 23.20 -5.61
CA VAL A 396 -25.72 21.81 -5.58
C VAL A 396 -26.39 21.50 -6.90
N ILE A 397 -26.03 20.37 -7.51
CA ILE A 397 -26.61 19.91 -8.78
C ILE A 397 -27.19 18.50 -8.57
N LEU A 398 -28.51 18.38 -8.75
CA LEU A 398 -29.27 17.14 -8.58
C LEU A 398 -29.81 16.67 -9.93
N ILE A 399 -29.77 15.37 -10.18
CA ILE A 399 -30.36 14.75 -11.37
C ILE A 399 -31.56 13.89 -11.00
N ASN A 400 -32.51 13.71 -11.92
CA ASN A 400 -33.73 12.93 -11.72
C ASN A 400 -34.56 13.38 -10.50
N VAL A 401 -34.52 14.68 -10.21
CA VAL A 401 -35.28 15.30 -9.12
C VAL A 401 -36.55 15.95 -9.67
N THR A 402 -37.60 16.06 -8.87
CA THR A 402 -38.78 16.87 -9.16
C THR A 402 -38.63 18.29 -8.60
N GLN A 403 -39.45 19.22 -9.08
CA GLN A 403 -39.44 20.59 -8.54
C GLN A 403 -39.83 20.63 -7.05
N ASP A 404 -40.78 19.78 -6.63
CA ASP A 404 -41.22 19.72 -5.24
C ASP A 404 -40.13 19.16 -4.32
N GLU A 405 -39.43 18.10 -4.72
CA GLU A 405 -38.27 17.56 -3.98
C GLU A 405 -37.13 18.59 -3.88
N LEU A 406 -36.87 19.35 -4.95
CA LEU A 406 -35.87 20.41 -4.92
C LEU A 406 -36.23 21.47 -3.87
N ASN A 407 -37.49 21.90 -3.83
CA ASN A 407 -37.99 22.87 -2.85
C ASN A 407 -37.92 22.32 -1.42
N GLU A 408 -38.31 21.06 -1.20
CA GLU A 408 -38.21 20.40 0.10
C GLU A 408 -36.76 20.36 0.61
N LYS A 409 -35.81 20.02 -0.27
CA LYS A 409 -34.38 20.01 0.05
C LYS A 409 -33.86 21.40 0.42
N VAL A 410 -34.32 22.46 -0.24
CA VAL A 410 -33.97 23.85 0.11
C VAL A 410 -34.47 24.21 1.51
N GLU A 411 -35.72 23.89 1.84
CA GLU A 411 -36.28 24.16 3.17
C GLU A 411 -35.61 23.32 4.26
N LYS A 412 -35.25 22.07 3.93
CA LYS A 412 -34.46 21.22 4.82
C LYS A 412 -33.08 21.82 5.08
N LEU A 413 -32.39 22.32 4.06
CA LEU A 413 -31.10 23.01 4.22
C LEU A 413 -31.24 24.22 5.15
N ARG A 414 -32.24 25.10 4.93
CA ARG A 414 -32.51 26.25 5.81
C ARG A 414 -32.74 25.84 7.27
N THR A 415 -33.37 24.69 7.49
CA THR A 415 -33.63 24.16 8.84
C THR A 415 -32.35 23.62 9.47
N VAL A 416 -31.58 22.81 8.75
CA VAL A 416 -30.32 22.20 9.22
C VAL A 416 -29.27 23.27 9.52
N SER A 417 -29.17 24.32 8.70
CA SER A 417 -28.18 25.40 8.91
C SER A 417 -28.30 26.09 10.27
N LYS A 418 -29.50 26.12 10.87
CA LYS A 418 -29.69 26.68 12.22
C LYS A 418 -28.94 25.91 13.30
N ASN A 419 -28.72 24.61 13.10
CA ASN A 419 -27.98 23.77 14.06
C ASN A 419 -26.48 24.06 14.07
N TYR A 420 -25.98 24.81 13.08
CA TYR A 420 -24.57 25.16 12.92
C TYR A 420 -24.37 26.64 13.26
N ASN A 421 -24.56 27.05 14.53
CA ASN A 421 -24.40 28.44 14.98
C ASN A 421 -25.22 29.47 14.18
N ASP A 422 -26.47 29.13 13.83
CA ASP A 422 -27.34 30.00 13.03
C ASP A 422 -26.73 30.44 11.69
N LEU A 423 -26.04 29.51 11.00
CA LEU A 423 -25.55 29.73 9.64
C LEU A 423 -26.67 30.24 8.72
N VAL A 424 -26.38 31.30 7.98
CA VAL A 424 -27.31 31.89 7.02
C VAL A 424 -26.77 31.75 5.61
N PHE A 425 -27.47 30.95 4.82
CA PHE A 425 -27.31 30.95 3.36
C PHE A 425 -28.32 31.88 2.70
N ALA A 426 -27.86 32.70 1.76
CA ALA A 426 -28.71 33.17 0.69
C ALA A 426 -28.87 32.03 -0.33
N ILE A 427 -30.11 31.63 -0.62
CA ILE A 427 -30.38 30.45 -1.45
C ILE A 427 -31.28 30.81 -2.62
N GLY A 428 -30.88 30.37 -3.81
CA GLY A 428 -31.71 30.36 -5.00
C GLY A 428 -31.72 28.97 -5.63
N ALA A 429 -32.88 28.53 -6.10
CA ALA A 429 -33.03 27.21 -6.70
C ALA A 429 -33.80 27.29 -8.02
N SER A 430 -33.40 26.46 -8.99
CA SER A 430 -34.05 26.38 -10.30
C SER A 430 -34.14 24.92 -10.75
N TYR A 431 -35.25 24.59 -11.38
CA TYR A 431 -35.54 23.28 -11.93
C TYR A 431 -35.65 23.34 -13.45
N GLU A 432 -35.12 22.33 -14.13
CA GLU A 432 -35.29 22.12 -15.57
C GLU A 432 -35.66 20.65 -15.84
N SER A 433 -36.59 20.42 -16.75
CA SER A 433 -37.02 19.06 -17.10
C SER A 433 -36.00 18.27 -17.92
N ASP A 434 -34.97 18.94 -18.45
CA ASP A 434 -33.89 18.32 -19.22
C ASP A 434 -32.51 18.87 -18.81
N ALA A 435 -31.59 17.98 -18.47
CA ALA A 435 -30.23 18.28 -18.03
C ALA A 435 -29.39 19.03 -19.08
N VAL A 436 -29.77 18.99 -20.36
CA VAL A 436 -29.15 19.84 -21.40
C VAL A 436 -29.26 21.33 -21.05
N ASN A 437 -30.30 21.72 -20.30
CA ASN A 437 -30.55 23.09 -19.87
C ASN A 437 -29.92 23.43 -18.51
N VAL A 438 -29.03 22.60 -17.96
CA VAL A 438 -28.38 22.85 -16.65
C VAL A 438 -27.71 24.23 -16.56
N ARG A 439 -27.16 24.75 -17.66
CA ARG A 439 -26.57 26.11 -17.71
C ARG A 439 -27.63 27.21 -17.50
N THR A 440 -28.85 27.00 -18.00
CA THR A 440 -29.99 27.89 -17.77
C THR A 440 -30.45 27.80 -16.31
N ALA A 441 -30.55 26.60 -15.76
CA ALA A 441 -30.88 26.39 -14.34
C ALA A 441 -29.88 27.09 -13.41
N LEU A 442 -28.57 26.99 -13.71
CA LEU A 442 -27.52 27.70 -12.98
C LEU A 442 -27.72 29.21 -12.99
N GLN A 443 -27.97 29.82 -14.16
CA GLN A 443 -28.20 31.26 -14.27
C GLN A 443 -29.43 31.72 -13.49
N ASN A 444 -30.53 30.95 -13.54
CA ASN A 444 -31.75 31.27 -12.83
C ASN A 444 -31.58 31.14 -11.30
N ALA A 445 -30.93 30.07 -10.84
CA ALA A 445 -30.65 29.85 -9.43
C ALA A 445 -29.71 30.92 -8.84
N ASP A 446 -28.68 31.33 -9.58
CA ASP A 446 -27.78 32.44 -9.18
C ASP A 446 -28.56 33.77 -9.01
N LYS A 447 -29.43 34.09 -9.97
CA LYS A 447 -30.28 35.29 -9.88
C LYS A 447 -31.18 35.27 -8.64
N LEU A 448 -31.85 34.14 -8.38
CA LEU A 448 -32.73 33.98 -7.22
C LEU A 448 -31.96 34.04 -5.89
N MET A 449 -30.74 33.51 -5.87
CA MET A 449 -29.85 33.58 -4.70
C MET A 449 -29.48 35.03 -4.41
N TYR A 450 -29.17 35.83 -5.43
CA TYR A 450 -28.88 37.25 -5.25
C TYR A 450 -30.09 38.04 -4.73
N GLU A 451 -31.29 37.72 -5.20
CA GLU A 451 -32.54 38.29 -4.69
C GLU A 451 -32.76 37.95 -3.20
N ASP A 452 -32.50 36.71 -2.79
CA ASP A 452 -32.56 36.27 -1.40
C ASP A 452 -31.50 36.98 -0.53
N LYS A 453 -30.27 37.09 -1.04
CA LYS A 453 -29.16 37.81 -0.39
C LYS A 453 -29.53 39.26 -0.14
N LYS A 454 -30.08 39.94 -1.16
CA LYS A 454 -30.51 41.34 -1.04
C LYS A 454 -31.60 41.50 0.02
N ARG A 455 -32.62 40.63 0.01
CA ARG A 455 -33.70 40.63 1.00
C ARG A 455 -33.16 40.46 2.43
N TYR A 456 -32.16 39.60 2.62
CA TYR A 456 -31.52 39.39 3.92
C TYR A 456 -30.86 40.67 4.45
N TYR A 457 -30.04 41.35 3.64
CA TYR A 457 -29.34 42.58 4.05
C TYR A 457 -30.25 43.80 4.16
N ASP A 458 -31.38 43.82 3.47
CA ASP A 458 -32.39 44.88 3.64
C ASP A 458 -33.14 44.72 4.98
N LEU A 459 -33.28 43.49 5.50
CA LEU A 459 -33.83 43.20 6.82
C LEU A 459 -32.81 43.36 7.96
N HIS A 460 -31.51 43.27 7.67
CA HIS A 460 -30.40 43.34 8.63
C HIS A 460 -29.35 44.38 8.22
N PRO A 461 -29.72 45.67 8.16
CA PRO A 461 -28.84 46.73 7.66
C PRO A 461 -27.54 46.90 8.47
N GLU A 462 -27.54 46.52 9.75
CA GLU A 462 -26.37 46.51 10.63
C GLU A 462 -25.27 45.55 10.17
N LYS A 463 -25.62 44.50 9.43
CA LYS A 463 -24.69 43.50 8.88
C LYS A 463 -24.17 43.85 7.47
N LYS A 464 -24.58 45.00 6.91
CA LYS A 464 -24.25 45.42 5.53
C LYS A 464 -22.82 45.96 5.37
N ARG A 465 -22.07 46.14 6.46
CA ARG A 465 -20.65 46.56 6.42
C ARG A 465 -19.82 45.51 5.67
N GLY A 466 -19.49 45.79 4.42
CA GLY A 466 -18.59 44.97 3.59
C GLY A 466 -19.08 44.66 2.17
N VAL A 467 -20.34 44.98 1.82
CA VAL A 467 -20.98 44.59 0.54
C VAL A 467 -20.62 45.52 -0.65
N ILE A 468 -20.01 46.67 -0.40
CA ILE A 468 -19.63 47.60 -1.47
C ILE A 468 -18.14 47.41 -1.80
N ASP A 469 -17.80 46.36 -2.53
CA ASP A 469 -16.72 46.47 -3.52
C ASP A 469 -16.76 45.37 -4.57
N LYS A 470 -16.48 45.77 -5.83
CA LYS A 470 -16.28 44.97 -7.06
C LYS A 470 -17.53 44.42 -7.76
N ARG A 471 -18.11 45.25 -8.62
CA ARG A 471 -18.40 44.93 -10.05
C ARG A 471 -18.78 46.23 -10.78
N ASN A 472 -17.76 47.04 -11.06
CA ASN A 472 -17.71 48.03 -12.13
C ASN A 472 -16.23 48.13 -12.51
N GLY A 473 -15.83 47.39 -13.53
CA GLY A 473 -14.47 47.25 -14.04
C GLY A 473 -14.45 46.20 -15.12
#